data_AF-A0A653BQK2-F1
#
_entry.id   AF-A0A653BQK2-F1
#
_cell.length_a   1.000
_cell.length_b   1.000
_cell.length_c   1.000
_cell.angle_alpha   90.00
_cell.angle_beta   90.00
_cell.angle_gamma   90.00
#
_symmetry.space_group_name_H-M   'P 1'
#
loop_
_entity.id
_entity.type
_entity.pdbx_description
1 polymer ?
#
loop_
_entity_poly.entity_id
_entity_poly.type
_entity_poly.pdbx_seq_one_letter_code
_entity_poly.pdbx_strand_id
1 'polypeptide(L)'
;MHTFIRCIANPFVLVLFCGFTLRLVLSQLDGYVPGQDYPIYNEIPQGLSFRCDQRLPGYYSDPEAQCQVWHWCLPNGQKFSFLCPNGTVFNQFARVCDWWFNVDCAATPNLYNVNEDLYVVPPPNNNNRRRRKISHYH
;
A
#
# COMPACT_ATOMS: atom_id res chain seq x y z
N MET A 1 44.47 -47.54 -17.42
CA MET A 1 44.80 -46.30 -16.66
C MET A 1 43.62 -45.97 -15.77
N HIS A 2 43.78 -46.15 -14.47
CA HIS A 2 42.79 -45.81 -13.45
C HIS A 2 42.63 -44.28 -13.37
N THR A 3 41.41 -43.78 -13.37
CA THR A 3 41.10 -42.46 -12.80
C THR A 3 39.98 -42.66 -11.80
N PHE A 4 40.39 -42.87 -10.55
CA PHE A 4 39.50 -42.93 -9.40
C PHE A 4 38.77 -41.60 -9.25
N ILE A 5 37.45 -41.68 -9.36
CA ILE A 5 36.50 -40.78 -8.69
C ILE A 5 36.90 -40.76 -7.21
N ARG A 6 37.63 -39.73 -6.77
CA ARG A 6 37.85 -39.47 -5.35
C ARG A 6 36.64 -38.69 -4.84
N CYS A 7 35.70 -39.41 -4.26
CA CYS A 7 34.65 -38.84 -3.42
C CYS A 7 35.29 -37.93 -2.37
N ILE A 8 34.86 -36.67 -2.33
CA ILE A 8 35.33 -35.67 -1.37
C ILE A 8 34.81 -36.10 0.01
N ALA A 9 35.62 -36.86 0.75
CA ALA A 9 35.37 -37.33 2.10
C ALA A 9 35.93 -36.36 3.16
N ASN A 10 35.82 -35.04 2.93
CA ASN A 10 36.24 -34.06 3.93
C ASN A 10 35.01 -33.32 4.49
N PRO A 11 34.59 -33.63 5.74
CA PRO A 11 33.43 -32.99 6.36
C PRO A 11 33.59 -31.47 6.45
N PHE A 12 34.81 -30.95 6.51
CA PHE A 12 35.06 -29.50 6.51
C PHE A 12 34.73 -28.84 5.16
N VAL A 13 34.98 -29.51 4.03
CA VAL A 13 34.68 -28.97 2.69
C VAL A 13 33.18 -29.02 2.43
N LEU A 14 32.50 -30.07 2.91
CA LEU A 14 31.04 -30.17 2.90
C LEU A 14 30.37 -29.09 3.76
N VAL A 15 30.91 -28.76 4.93
CA VAL A 15 30.38 -27.67 5.79
C VAL A 15 30.65 -26.29 5.20
N LEU A 16 31.77 -26.07 4.51
CA LEU A 16 32.05 -24.81 3.82
C LEU A 16 31.18 -24.63 2.57
N PHE A 17 31.05 -25.67 1.73
CA PHE A 17 30.16 -25.60 0.56
C PHE A 17 28.70 -25.53 0.96
N CYS A 18 28.25 -26.34 1.93
CA CYS A 18 26.88 -26.31 2.44
C CYS A 18 26.59 -25.03 3.24
N GLY A 19 27.57 -24.47 3.98
CA GLY A 19 27.44 -23.20 4.68
C GLY A 19 27.41 -21.99 3.74
N PHE A 20 28.15 -22.04 2.63
CA PHE A 20 28.11 -21.00 1.60
C PHE A 20 26.85 -21.09 0.74
N THR A 21 26.39 -22.29 0.38
CA THR A 21 25.10 -22.46 -0.31
C THR A 21 23.91 -22.20 0.61
N LEU A 22 23.94 -22.57 1.89
CA LEU A 22 22.87 -22.25 2.85
C LEU A 22 22.80 -20.74 3.12
N ARG A 23 23.93 -20.02 3.14
CA ARG A 23 23.92 -18.54 3.18
C ARG A 23 23.34 -17.92 1.90
N LEU A 24 23.60 -18.50 0.73
CA LEU A 24 23.04 -18.05 -0.55
C LEU A 24 21.57 -18.44 -0.75
N VAL A 25 21.08 -19.48 -0.07
CA VAL A 25 19.68 -19.94 -0.14
C VAL A 25 18.80 -19.25 0.92
N LEU A 26 19.41 -18.70 1.98
CA LEU A 26 18.71 -17.90 3.01
C LEU A 26 18.54 -16.42 2.66
N SER A 27 19.16 -15.91 1.59
CA SER A 27 18.76 -14.62 1.02
C SER A 27 17.42 -14.80 0.29
N GLN A 28 16.34 -14.63 1.05
CA GLN A 28 15.00 -14.47 0.50
C GLN A 28 15.06 -13.40 -0.59
N LEU A 29 14.53 -13.76 -1.77
CA LEU A 29 14.30 -12.86 -2.88
C LEU A 29 13.54 -11.61 -2.39
N ASP A 30 13.90 -10.48 -3.00
CA ASP A 30 13.49 -9.10 -2.71
C ASP A 30 14.21 -8.52 -1.48
N GLY A 31 15.36 -7.88 -1.74
CA GLY A 31 16.27 -7.30 -0.74
C GLY A 31 15.73 -6.07 -0.01
N TYR A 32 14.45 -6.09 0.40
CA TYR A 32 13.78 -5.03 1.14
C TYR A 32 13.65 -5.39 2.62
N VAL A 33 13.86 -4.41 3.49
CA VAL A 33 13.88 -4.53 4.94
C VAL A 33 12.64 -3.83 5.55
N PRO A 34 11.75 -4.58 6.23
CA PRO A 34 10.59 -3.99 6.90
C PRO A 34 11.00 -2.96 7.96
N GLY A 35 10.31 -1.83 8.03
CA GLY A 35 10.61 -0.72 8.96
C GLY A 35 11.75 0.20 8.50
N GLN A 36 12.49 -0.17 7.46
CA GLN A 36 13.49 0.66 6.81
C GLN A 36 13.00 1.13 5.44
N ASP A 37 12.63 0.19 4.56
CA ASP A 37 12.20 0.52 3.20
C ASP A 37 10.70 0.84 3.14
N TYR A 38 9.92 0.23 4.03
CA TYR A 38 8.48 0.45 4.11
C TYR A 38 7.97 0.36 5.56
N PRO A 39 6.88 1.06 5.88
CA PRO A 39 6.32 1.06 7.23
C PRO A 39 5.63 -0.27 7.57
N ILE A 40 5.67 -0.61 8.86
CA ILE A 40 5.11 -1.85 9.42
C ILE A 40 4.23 -1.57 10.64
N TYR A 41 3.43 -0.52 10.56
CA TYR A 41 2.45 -0.20 11.59
C TYR A 41 1.47 -1.38 11.72
N ASN A 42 1.26 -1.84 12.96
CA ASN A 42 0.26 -2.87 13.26
C ASN A 42 -1.09 -2.26 13.69
N GLU A 43 -1.08 -0.97 14.01
CA GLU A 43 -2.23 -0.18 14.42
C GLU A 43 -2.02 1.28 13.97
N ILE A 44 -3.10 2.05 13.93
CA ILE A 44 -3.05 3.45 13.53
C ILE A 44 -2.36 4.25 14.65
N PRO A 45 -1.25 4.96 14.38
CA PRO A 45 -0.57 5.75 15.40
C PRO A 45 -1.49 6.80 16.05
N GLN A 46 -1.34 6.98 17.36
CA GLN A 46 -2.02 8.06 18.06
C GLN A 46 -1.33 9.40 17.81
N GLY A 47 -2.10 10.49 17.82
CA GLY A 47 -1.54 11.84 17.74
C GLY A 47 -1.30 12.39 16.33
N LEU A 48 -1.72 11.67 15.28
CA LEU A 48 -1.62 12.16 13.89
C LEU A 48 -2.30 13.53 13.71
N SER A 49 -1.58 14.44 13.07
CA SER A 49 -1.99 15.84 12.88
C SER A 49 -3.03 16.03 11.78
N PHE A 50 -3.29 15.01 10.95
CA PHE A 50 -4.21 15.11 9.81
C PHE A 50 -5.64 15.51 10.25
N ARG A 51 -6.21 16.50 9.57
CA ARG A 51 -7.57 17.02 9.77
C ARG A 51 -8.33 17.04 8.44
N CYS A 52 -9.63 16.75 8.50
CA CYS A 52 -10.56 16.93 7.37
C CYS A 52 -11.03 18.38 7.19
N ASP A 53 -10.69 19.27 8.13
CA ASP A 53 -11.06 20.66 8.11
C ASP A 53 -10.53 21.33 6.82
N GLN A 54 -11.38 22.10 6.12
CA GLN A 54 -11.07 22.78 4.85
C GLN A 54 -10.64 21.86 3.68
N ARG A 55 -10.99 20.57 3.75
CA ARG A 55 -10.76 19.61 2.66
C ARG A 55 -12.07 19.19 2.01
N LEU A 56 -12.01 18.77 0.76
CA LEU A 56 -13.16 18.16 0.09
C LEU A 56 -13.50 16.81 0.75
N PRO A 57 -14.76 16.38 0.74
CA PRO A 57 -15.11 15.01 1.09
C PRO A 57 -14.37 14.04 0.17
N GLY A 58 -13.71 13.03 0.73
CA GLY A 58 -12.86 12.13 -0.06
C GLY A 58 -11.80 11.39 0.75
N TYR A 59 -10.82 10.87 0.04
CA TYR A 59 -9.76 10.00 0.54
C TYR A 59 -8.42 10.73 0.58
N TYR A 60 -7.68 10.57 1.68
CA TYR A 60 -6.43 11.28 1.89
C TYR A 60 -5.38 10.34 2.47
N SER A 61 -4.28 10.11 1.78
CA SER A 61 -3.11 9.45 2.37
C SER A 61 -2.52 10.32 3.48
N ASP A 62 -1.90 9.72 4.49
CA ASP A 62 -1.23 10.45 5.56
C ASP A 62 0.30 10.28 5.49
N PRO A 63 1.04 11.29 4.99
CA PRO A 63 2.50 11.26 4.97
C PRO A 63 3.14 11.17 6.36
N GLU A 64 2.47 11.65 7.43
CA GLU A 64 2.98 11.55 8.81
C GLU A 64 3.08 10.09 9.25
N ALA A 65 2.18 9.25 8.77
CA ALA A 65 2.17 7.80 8.97
C ALA A 65 2.79 7.04 7.78
N GLN A 66 3.75 7.66 7.09
CA GLN A 66 4.45 7.09 5.94
C GLN A 66 3.50 6.52 4.86
N CYS A 67 2.33 7.14 4.70
CA CYS A 67 1.25 6.73 3.81
C CYS A 67 0.67 5.33 4.08
N GLN A 68 1.08 4.61 5.13
CA GLN A 68 0.43 3.35 5.49
C GLN A 68 -0.96 3.59 6.06
N VAL A 69 -1.16 4.74 6.72
CA VAL A 69 -2.48 5.21 7.16
C VAL A 69 -3.07 6.15 6.11
N TRP A 70 -4.38 6.04 5.92
CA TRP A 70 -5.16 6.98 5.12
C TRP A 70 -6.46 7.33 5.83
N HIS A 71 -7.08 8.42 5.40
CA HIS A 71 -8.26 8.99 6.00
C HIS A 71 -9.40 9.14 5.00
N TRP A 72 -10.61 8.86 5.45
CA TRP A 72 -11.85 9.19 4.76
C TRP A 72 -12.52 10.37 5.44
N CYS A 73 -12.67 11.46 4.69
CA CYS A 73 -13.37 12.66 5.12
C CYS A 73 -14.80 12.66 4.57
N LEU A 74 -15.78 12.79 5.46
CA LEU A 74 -17.19 12.96 5.11
C LEU A 74 -17.58 14.44 4.94
N PRO A 75 -18.71 14.73 4.26
CA PRO A 75 -19.20 16.11 4.08
C PRO A 75 -19.49 16.88 5.37
N ASN A 76 -19.76 16.19 6.47
CA ASN A 76 -19.96 16.80 7.79
C ASN A 76 -18.65 17.06 8.55
N GLY A 77 -17.49 16.84 7.93
CA GLY A 77 -16.16 16.99 8.55
C GLY A 77 -15.72 15.79 9.38
N GLN A 78 -16.53 14.73 9.49
CA GLN A 78 -16.15 13.52 10.21
C GLN A 78 -15.00 12.80 9.49
N LYS A 79 -14.03 12.32 10.28
CA LYS A 79 -12.86 11.58 9.82
C LYS A 79 -12.96 10.12 10.24
N PHE A 80 -12.67 9.21 9.32
CA PHE A 80 -12.33 7.81 9.60
C PHE A 80 -10.91 7.56 9.15
N SER A 81 -10.18 6.71 9.88
CA SER A 81 -8.79 6.37 9.56
C SER A 81 -8.68 4.88 9.34
N PHE A 82 -7.83 4.48 8.40
CA PHE A 82 -7.63 3.08 8.02
C PHE A 82 -6.15 2.82 7.82
N LEU A 83 -5.75 1.57 8.06
CA LEU A 83 -4.38 1.12 7.95
C LEU A 83 -4.26 0.13 6.78
N CYS A 84 -3.32 0.38 5.88
CA CYS A 84 -2.95 -0.56 4.82
C CYS A 84 -2.13 -1.74 5.40
N PRO A 85 -2.25 -2.96 4.84
CA PRO A 85 -1.42 -4.09 5.23
C PRO A 85 0.09 -3.82 5.11
N ASN A 86 0.89 -4.54 5.89
CA ASN A 86 2.36 -4.43 5.84
C ASN A 86 2.89 -4.71 4.43
N GLY A 87 3.79 -3.86 3.95
CA GLY A 87 4.32 -3.90 2.59
C GLY A 87 3.51 -3.06 1.57
N THR A 88 2.41 -2.44 1.99
CA THR A 88 1.61 -1.56 1.13
C THR A 88 1.39 -0.20 1.77
N VAL A 89 1.17 0.82 0.94
CA VAL A 89 0.83 2.19 1.35
C VAL A 89 -0.29 2.73 0.46
N PHE A 90 -1.02 3.72 0.94
CA PHE A 90 -2.16 4.25 0.22
C PHE A 90 -1.73 5.11 -0.97
N ASN A 91 -2.04 4.62 -2.17
CA ASN A 91 -1.87 5.33 -3.43
C ASN A 91 -3.02 6.34 -3.59
N GLN A 92 -2.73 7.62 -3.39
CA GLN A 92 -3.72 8.69 -3.45
C GLN A 92 -4.41 8.80 -4.81
N PHE A 93 -3.68 8.61 -5.91
CA PHE A 93 -4.23 8.71 -7.26
C PHE A 93 -5.22 7.58 -7.55
N ALA A 94 -4.85 6.35 -7.21
CA ALA A 94 -5.68 5.16 -7.46
C ALA A 94 -6.71 4.88 -6.35
N ARG A 95 -6.59 5.55 -5.19
CA ARG A 95 -7.43 5.39 -3.99
C ARG A 95 -7.46 3.95 -3.45
N VAL A 96 -6.32 3.27 -3.52
CA VAL A 96 -6.14 1.88 -3.05
C VAL A 96 -4.81 1.75 -2.30
N CYS A 97 -4.71 0.74 -1.42
CA CYS A 97 -3.41 0.33 -0.91
C CYS A 97 -2.64 -0.39 -2.02
N ASP A 98 -1.48 0.14 -2.39
CA ASP A 98 -0.59 -0.39 -3.42
C ASP A 98 0.76 -0.71 -2.79
N TRP A 99 1.61 -1.44 -3.50
CA TRP A 99 2.97 -1.72 -3.04
C TRP A 99 3.72 -0.42 -2.78
N TRP A 100 4.47 -0.38 -1.68
CA TRP A 100 5.15 0.84 -1.23
C TRP A 100 6.07 1.45 -2.30
N PHE A 101 6.71 0.63 -3.14
CA PHE A 101 7.59 1.07 -4.21
C PHE A 101 6.85 1.68 -5.43
N ASN A 102 5.53 1.51 -5.53
CA ASN A 102 4.70 2.13 -6.56
C ASN A 102 4.24 3.53 -6.17
N VAL A 103 4.45 3.94 -4.91
CA VAL A 103 3.87 5.17 -4.35
C VAL A 103 4.98 6.11 -3.88
N ASP A 104 5.03 7.31 -4.46
CA ASP A 104 5.77 8.42 -3.88
C ASP A 104 4.94 9.06 -2.76
N CYS A 105 5.18 8.61 -1.53
CA CYS A 105 4.46 9.10 -0.36
C CYS A 105 4.66 10.61 -0.14
N ALA A 106 5.86 11.14 -0.42
CA ALA A 106 6.13 12.57 -0.23
C ALA A 106 5.38 13.45 -1.23
N ALA A 107 5.17 12.96 -2.46
CA ALA A 107 4.41 13.67 -3.48
C ALA A 107 2.88 13.55 -3.34
N THR A 108 2.39 12.65 -2.48
CA THR A 108 0.97 12.36 -2.31
C THR A 108 0.09 13.59 -2.05
N PRO A 109 0.48 14.60 -1.23
CA PRO A 109 -0.35 15.79 -1.02
C PRO A 109 -0.70 16.55 -2.30
N ASN A 110 0.13 16.47 -3.34
CA ASN A 110 -0.12 17.10 -4.64
C ASN A 110 -1.24 16.40 -5.43
N LEU A 111 -1.61 15.19 -5.03
CA LEU A 111 -2.64 14.35 -5.66
C LEU A 111 -3.99 14.45 -4.93
N TYR A 112 -4.14 15.27 -3.89
CA TYR A 112 -5.42 15.38 -3.16
C TYR A 112 -6.57 15.94 -4.00
N ASN A 113 -6.27 16.66 -5.08
CA ASN A 113 -7.24 17.16 -6.04
C ASN A 113 -8.01 16.05 -6.76
N VAL A 114 -7.50 14.82 -6.78
CA VAL A 114 -8.25 13.69 -7.33
C VAL A 114 -9.59 13.49 -6.62
N ASN A 115 -9.78 14.00 -5.40
CA ASN A 115 -11.09 13.91 -4.72
C ASN A 115 -12.19 14.77 -5.37
N GLU A 116 -11.88 15.65 -6.31
CA GLU A 116 -12.85 16.53 -6.99
C GLU A 116 -13.89 15.77 -7.84
N ASP A 117 -13.58 14.56 -8.28
CA ASP A 117 -14.53 13.70 -9.02
C ASP A 117 -15.50 12.94 -8.10
N LEU A 118 -15.24 12.93 -6.79
CA LEU A 118 -16.06 12.24 -5.81
C LEU A 118 -17.30 13.07 -5.51
N TYR A 119 -18.42 12.38 -5.26
CA TYR A 119 -19.72 12.99 -4.92
C TYR A 119 -20.30 13.94 -5.97
N VAL A 120 -19.75 13.96 -7.20
CA VAL A 120 -20.32 14.70 -8.33
C VAL A 120 -21.54 13.94 -8.87
N VAL A 121 -22.74 14.51 -8.73
CA VAL A 121 -23.94 13.99 -9.40
C VAL A 121 -23.95 14.53 -10.84
N PRO A 122 -23.80 13.68 -11.88
CA PRO A 122 -23.87 14.16 -13.25
C PRO A 122 -25.24 14.77 -13.55
N PRO A 123 -25.30 15.82 -14.38
CA PRO A 123 -26.56 16.48 -14.71
C PRO A 123 -27.54 15.46 -15.31
N PRO A 124 -28.84 15.60 -15.02
CA PRO A 124 -29.84 14.66 -15.51
C PRO A 124 -29.84 14.65 -17.04
N ASN A 125 -29.39 13.55 -17.65
CA ASN A 125 -29.57 13.32 -19.08
C ASN A 125 -31.07 13.10 -19.34
N ASN A 126 -31.66 13.89 -20.26
CA ASN A 126 -33.07 13.78 -20.65
C ASN A 126 -33.47 12.37 -21.13
N ASN A 127 -32.51 11.54 -21.58
CA ASN A 127 -32.74 10.15 -21.96
C ASN A 127 -32.89 9.19 -20.76
N ASN A 128 -32.41 9.57 -19.57
CA ASN A 128 -32.39 8.74 -18.36
C ASN A 128 -33.57 9.01 -17.40
N ARG A 129 -34.37 10.07 -17.64
CA ARG A 129 -35.58 10.36 -16.82
C ARG A 129 -36.63 9.25 -16.87
N ARG A 130 -36.67 8.45 -17.96
CA ARG A 130 -37.60 7.31 -18.07
C ARG A 130 -37.17 6.06 -17.30
N ARG A 131 -35.86 5.89 -17.00
CA ARG A 131 -35.35 4.71 -16.28
C ARG A 131 -35.38 4.87 -14.76
N ARG A 132 -35.13 6.07 -14.21
CA ARG A 132 -35.17 6.29 -12.75
C ARG A 132 -36.56 6.19 -12.13
N LYS A 133 -37.63 6.37 -12.90
CA LYS A 133 -39.00 6.17 -12.40
C LYS A 133 -39.36 4.70 -12.14
N ILE A 134 -38.61 3.75 -12.70
CA ILE A 134 -38.88 2.31 -12.54
C ILE A 134 -38.10 1.72 -11.34
N SER A 135 -36.95 2.28 -11.00
CA SER A 135 -36.08 1.74 -9.94
C SER A 135 -36.40 2.21 -8.52
N HIS A 136 -37.31 3.18 -8.34
CA HIS A 136 -37.70 3.69 -7.02
C HIS A 136 -38.95 3.01 -6.43
N TYR A 137 -39.42 1.91 -7.03
CA TYR A 137 -40.63 1.19 -6.59
C TYR A 137 -40.39 -0.28 -6.21
N HIS A 138 -39.15 -0.66 -5.90
CA HIS A 138 -38.80 -1.98 -5.38
C HIS A 138 -37.93 -1.86 -4.13
#